data_AF-E6KSW7-F1
#
_entry.id   AF-E6KSW7-F1
#
_cell.length_a   1.000
_cell.length_b   1.000
_cell.length_c   1.000
_cell.angle_alpha   90.00
_cell.angle_beta   90.00
_cell.angle_gamma   90.00
#
_symmetry.space_group_name_H-M   'P 1'
#
loop_
_entity.id
_entity.type
_entity.pdbx_description
1 polymer ?
#
loop_
_entity_poly.entity_id
_entity_poly.type
_entity_poly.pdbx_seq_one_letter_code
_entity_poly.pdbx_strand_id
1 'polypeptide(L)'
;MISGFIGGCIGAWLGDGLELFLRATTLAIVVLWGSALIAWVTPTSALAGALRFFLRPLRLLGAPVDQWALVMACALRGLPMLRDQAQAVMDTAKLRLGQDMATMSLGGYARLSVDVITAILSAASRGAAETGRAMSMRGALTATGSSGRDGAGRVRLGWVDAGVSAATLLSIGGILACRFLL
;
A
#
# COMPACT_ATOMS: atom_id res chain seq x y z
N MET A 1 3.45 -20.96 -0.86
CA MET A 1 2.62 -21.55 0.23
C MET A 1 2.83 -23.06 0.38
N ILE A 2 3.21 -23.80 -0.67
CA ILE A 2 3.39 -25.26 -0.62
C ILE A 2 4.69 -25.70 0.11
N SER A 3 5.78 -24.90 0.09
CA SER A 3 7.05 -25.30 0.72
C SER A 3 7.02 -25.30 2.26
N GLY A 4 6.18 -24.46 2.88
CA GLY A 4 6.00 -24.44 4.33
C GLY A 4 5.29 -25.70 4.86
N PHE A 5 4.33 -26.22 4.10
CA PHE A 5 3.59 -27.43 4.45
C PHE A 5 4.47 -28.69 4.33
N ILE A 6 5.29 -28.77 3.26
CA ILE A 6 6.23 -29.89 3.04
C ILE A 6 7.33 -29.91 4.11
N GLY A 7 7.89 -28.75 4.47
CA GLY A 7 8.88 -28.66 5.56
C GLY A 7 8.33 -29.09 6.91
N GLY A 8 7.02 -28.86 7.14
CA GLY A 8 6.30 -29.28 8.33
C GLY A 8 6.10 -30.77 8.49
N CYS A 9 5.65 -31.42 7.42
CA CYS A 9 5.45 -32.87 7.41
C CYS A 9 6.77 -33.64 7.56
N ILE A 10 7.89 -33.09 7.07
CA ILE A 10 9.23 -33.67 7.25
C ILE A 10 9.73 -33.46 8.69
N GLY A 11 9.46 -32.31 9.29
CA GLY A 11 9.78 -32.04 10.70
C GLY A 11 9.00 -32.91 11.69
N ALA A 12 7.74 -33.22 11.42
CA ALA A 12 6.90 -34.07 12.27
C ALA A 12 7.42 -35.52 12.42
N TRP A 13 8.28 -35.98 11.52
CA TRP A 13 8.92 -37.30 11.58
C TRP A 13 10.12 -37.37 12.55
N LEU A 14 10.72 -36.23 12.91
CA LEU A 14 11.77 -36.12 13.93
C LEU A 14 11.19 -35.39 15.15
N GLY A 15 10.54 -36.11 16.05
CA GLY A 15 10.22 -35.76 17.46
C GLY A 15 9.87 -34.30 17.83
N ASP A 16 10.83 -33.38 17.70
CA ASP A 16 10.75 -31.94 18.02
C ASP A 16 10.22 -31.04 16.88
N GLY A 17 10.11 -31.54 15.63
CA GLY A 17 9.73 -30.70 14.49
C GLY A 17 8.23 -30.41 14.34
N LEU A 18 7.36 -31.20 14.97
CA LEU A 18 5.91 -30.97 14.99
C LEU A 18 5.55 -29.66 15.71
N GLU A 19 6.23 -29.36 16.82
CA GLU A 19 5.99 -28.13 17.59
C GLU A 19 6.42 -26.89 16.79
N LEU A 20 7.58 -26.95 16.13
CA LEU A 20 8.05 -25.86 15.28
C LEU A 20 7.10 -25.63 14.09
N PHE A 21 6.59 -26.71 13.49
CA PHE A 21 5.64 -26.60 12.38
C PHE A 21 4.29 -26.01 12.81
N LEU A 22 3.75 -26.44 13.95
CA LEU A 22 2.52 -25.87 14.52
C LEU A 22 2.70 -24.38 14.83
N ARG A 23 3.82 -24.00 15.50
CA ARG A 23 4.14 -22.59 15.77
C ARG A 23 4.27 -21.76 14.50
N ALA A 24 4.98 -22.26 13.48
CA ALA A 24 5.17 -21.56 12.22
C ALA A 24 3.86 -21.40 11.44
N THR A 25 3.03 -22.44 11.40
CA THR A 25 1.72 -22.40 10.73
C THR A 25 0.76 -21.45 11.44
N THR A 26 0.69 -21.50 12.77
CA THR A 26 -0.10 -20.55 13.57
C THR A 26 0.39 -19.12 13.36
N LEU A 27 1.70 -18.86 13.37
CA LEU A 27 2.25 -17.53 13.10
C LEU A 27 1.90 -17.05 11.69
N ALA A 28 2.03 -17.92 10.68
CA ALA A 28 1.67 -17.58 9.31
C ALA A 28 0.17 -17.22 9.21
N ILE A 29 -0.71 -18.00 9.84
CA ILE A 29 -2.16 -17.71 9.86
C ILE A 29 -2.40 -16.38 10.55
N VAL A 30 -1.86 -16.14 11.75
CA VAL A 30 -2.07 -14.88 12.49
C VAL A 30 -1.58 -13.67 11.70
N VAL A 31 -0.41 -13.74 11.08
CA VAL A 31 0.15 -12.65 10.26
C VAL A 31 -0.67 -12.43 8.99
N LEU A 32 -1.06 -13.49 8.28
CA LEU A 32 -1.90 -13.40 7.08
C LEU A 32 -3.28 -12.83 7.42
N TRP A 33 -3.91 -13.32 8.48
CA TRP A 33 -5.24 -12.86 8.88
C TRP A 33 -5.21 -11.42 9.38
N GLY A 34 -4.22 -11.07 10.20
CA GLY A 34 -4.04 -9.70 10.70
C GLY A 34 -3.76 -8.70 9.58
N SER A 35 -2.84 -9.04 8.67
CA SER A 35 -2.53 -8.18 7.52
C SER A 35 -3.71 -8.04 6.55
N ALA A 36 -4.45 -9.13 6.29
CA ALA A 36 -5.66 -9.10 5.47
C ALA A 36 -6.76 -8.24 6.08
N LEU A 37 -6.97 -8.34 7.40
CA LEU A 37 -7.91 -7.48 8.13
C LEU A 37 -7.55 -6.00 8.01
N ILE A 38 -6.27 -5.66 8.21
CA ILE A 38 -5.80 -4.27 8.06
C ILE A 38 -6.04 -3.78 6.62
N ALA A 39 -5.70 -4.59 5.63
CA ALA A 39 -5.92 -4.27 4.23
C ALA A 39 -7.41 -4.11 3.88
N TRP A 40 -8.28 -4.87 4.54
CA TRP A 40 -9.73 -4.84 4.32
C TRP A 40 -10.40 -3.62 4.97
N VAL A 41 -10.00 -3.27 6.19
CA VAL A 41 -10.66 -2.23 6.99
C VAL A 41 -10.08 -0.83 6.69
N THR A 42 -8.84 -0.74 6.19
CA THR A 42 -8.17 0.55 5.97
C THR A 42 -8.48 1.11 4.57
N PRO A 43 -9.12 2.29 4.45
CA PRO A 43 -9.30 2.92 3.15
C PRO A 43 -7.96 3.40 2.59
N THR A 44 -7.75 3.22 1.28
CA THR A 44 -6.49 3.61 0.62
C THR A 44 -6.16 5.09 0.79
N SER A 45 -7.16 5.97 0.87
CA SER A 45 -6.96 7.41 1.12
C SER A 45 -6.37 7.74 2.49
N ALA A 46 -6.57 6.88 3.49
CA ALA A 46 -5.99 7.07 4.83
C ALA A 46 -4.49 6.77 4.87
N LEU A 47 -3.94 6.03 3.90
CA LEU A 47 -2.51 5.69 3.83
C LEU A 47 -1.62 6.94 3.74
N ALA A 48 -2.05 7.98 3.03
CA ALA A 48 -1.29 9.23 2.95
C ALA A 48 -1.18 9.94 4.32
N GLY A 49 -2.26 9.91 5.12
CA GLY A 49 -2.26 10.43 6.48
C GLY A 49 -1.40 9.59 7.43
N ALA A 50 -1.49 8.26 7.31
CA ALA A 50 -0.66 7.34 8.08
C ALA A 50 0.83 7.52 7.77
N LEU A 51 1.19 7.69 6.50
CA LEU A 51 2.57 7.99 6.06
C LEU A 51 3.08 9.28 6.72
N ARG A 52 2.28 10.35 6.70
CA ARG A 52 2.65 11.62 7.37
C ARG A 52 2.90 11.44 8.87
N PHE A 53 2.05 10.66 9.54
CA PHE A 53 2.21 10.38 10.97
C PHE A 53 3.49 9.60 11.25
N PHE A 54 3.76 8.55 10.46
CA PHE A 54 4.94 7.69 10.63
C PHE A 54 6.24 8.40 10.28
N LEU A 55 6.22 9.31 9.31
CA LEU A 55 7.40 10.08 8.91
C LEU A 55 7.59 11.38 9.71
N ARG A 56 6.65 11.74 10.59
CA ARG A 56 6.79 12.89 11.50
C ARG A 56 8.13 12.97 12.25
N PRO A 57 8.70 11.88 12.83
CA PRO A 57 10.03 11.94 13.45
C PRO A 57 11.14 12.33 12.47
N LEU A 58 11.02 11.97 11.19
CA LEU A 58 12.01 12.31 10.16
C LEU A 58 12.06 13.81 9.85
N ARG A 59 11.03 14.57 10.27
CA ARG A 59 11.01 16.03 10.19
C ARG A 59 12.14 16.68 11.01
N LEU A 60 12.61 16.00 12.06
CA LEU A 60 13.75 16.45 12.86
C LEU A 60 15.05 16.50 12.06
N LEU A 61 15.18 15.69 11.00
CA LEU A 61 16.32 15.69 10.08
C LEU A 61 16.14 16.66 8.89
N GLY A 62 15.10 17.51 8.91
CA GLY A 62 14.81 18.45 7.82
C GLY A 62 14.12 17.85 6.60
N ALA A 63 13.62 16.61 6.67
CA ALA A 63 12.90 15.99 5.56
C ALA A 63 11.52 16.66 5.30
N PRO A 64 11.13 16.91 4.04
CA PRO A 64 9.86 17.54 3.68
C PRO A 64 8.69 16.54 3.69
N VAL A 65 8.35 16.02 4.87
CA VAL A 65 7.33 14.99 5.08
C VAL A 65 5.95 15.41 4.56
N ASP A 66 5.59 16.68 4.74
CA ASP A 66 4.28 17.21 4.33
C ASP A 66 4.10 17.19 2.80
N GLN A 67 5.19 17.42 2.04
CA GLN A 67 5.16 17.37 0.59
C GLN A 67 5.05 15.93 0.09
N TRP A 68 5.76 14.99 0.71
CA TRP A 68 5.64 13.57 0.37
C TRP A 68 4.25 13.02 0.65
N ALA A 69 3.65 13.41 1.78
CA ALA A 69 2.27 13.05 2.10
C ALA A 69 1.26 13.63 1.09
N LEU A 70 1.47 14.87 0.63
CA LEU A 70 0.65 15.50 -0.40
C LEU A 70 0.77 14.76 -1.74
N VAL A 71 2.00 14.46 -2.19
CA VAL A 71 2.24 13.68 -3.41
C VAL A 71 1.57 12.31 -3.32
N MET A 72 1.68 11.63 -2.19
CA MET A 72 1.01 10.35 -1.95
C MET A 72 -0.51 10.48 -2.01
N ALA A 73 -1.10 11.50 -1.38
CA ALA A 73 -2.55 11.73 -1.41
C ALA A 73 -3.06 11.99 -2.85
N CYS A 74 -2.34 12.80 -3.61
CA CYS A 74 -2.64 13.05 -5.03
C CYS A 74 -2.50 11.77 -5.87
N ALA A 75 -1.44 10.98 -5.65
CA ALA A 75 -1.23 9.72 -6.34
C ALA A 75 -2.37 8.73 -6.07
N LEU A 76 -2.71 8.51 -4.81
CA LEU A 76 -3.79 7.59 -4.40
C LEU A 76 -5.16 8.02 -4.95
N ARG A 77 -5.43 9.33 -5.03
CA ARG A 77 -6.65 9.86 -5.64
C ARG A 77 -6.65 9.74 -7.17
N GLY A 78 -5.48 9.79 -7.79
CA GLY A 78 -5.29 9.60 -9.22
C GLY A 78 -5.31 8.13 -9.67
N LEU A 79 -5.10 7.17 -8.76
CA LEU A 79 -5.07 5.74 -9.08
C LEU A 79 -6.33 5.24 -9.82
N PRO A 80 -7.58 5.55 -9.39
CA PRO A 80 -8.77 5.12 -10.12
C PRO A 80 -8.80 5.64 -11.55
N MET A 81 -8.49 6.93 -11.74
CA MET A 81 -8.44 7.54 -13.07
C MET A 81 -7.37 6.90 -13.96
N LEU A 82 -6.17 6.65 -13.41
CA LEU A 82 -5.08 5.98 -14.16
C LEU A 82 -5.46 4.55 -14.56
N ARG A 83 -6.17 3.83 -13.69
CA ARG A 83 -6.70 2.50 -14.00
C ARG A 83 -7.67 2.58 -15.18
N ASP A 84 -8.61 3.53 -15.15
CA ASP A 84 -9.59 3.69 -16.22
C ASP A 84 -8.91 4.06 -17.56
N GLN A 85 -7.92 4.96 -17.52
CA GLN A 85 -7.11 5.29 -18.69
C GLN A 85 -6.32 4.09 -19.21
N ALA A 86 -5.70 3.31 -18.32
CA ALA A 86 -4.96 2.12 -18.68
C ALA A 86 -5.87 1.06 -19.31
N GLN A 87 -7.10 0.89 -18.80
CA GLN A 87 -8.10 -0.01 -19.37
C GLN A 87 -8.54 0.46 -20.75
N ALA A 88 -8.80 1.75 -20.93
CA ALA A 88 -9.16 2.30 -22.23
C ALA A 88 -8.05 2.08 -23.28
N VAL A 89 -6.79 2.36 -22.93
CA VAL A 89 -5.64 2.10 -23.81
C VAL A 89 -5.52 0.61 -24.12
N MET A 90 -5.65 -0.25 -23.11
CA MET A 90 -5.60 -1.70 -23.29
C MET A 90 -6.72 -2.21 -24.22
N ASP A 91 -7.94 -1.70 -24.08
CA ASP A 91 -9.06 -2.09 -24.92
C ASP A 91 -8.90 -1.60 -26.36
N THR A 92 -8.35 -0.40 -26.58
CA THR A 92 -7.97 0.05 -27.93
C THR A 92 -6.86 -0.80 -28.54
N ALA A 93 -5.88 -1.24 -27.74
CA ALA A 93 -4.82 -2.13 -28.19
C ALA A 93 -5.39 -3.51 -28.57
N LYS A 94 -6.32 -4.07 -27.79
CA LYS A 94 -7.04 -5.31 -28.13
C LYS A 94 -7.82 -5.18 -29.43
N LEU A 95 -8.53 -4.07 -29.65
CA LEU A 95 -9.28 -3.85 -30.89
C LEU A 95 -8.36 -3.74 -32.12
N ARG A 96 -7.18 -3.11 -31.95
CA ARG A 96 -6.18 -3.00 -33.03
C ARG A 96 -5.49 -4.32 -33.35
N LEU A 97 -5.16 -5.12 -32.34
CA LEU A 97 -4.47 -6.39 -32.54
C LEU A 97 -5.40 -7.56 -32.82
N GLY A 98 -6.69 -7.46 -32.47
CA GLY A 98 -7.70 -8.47 -32.80
C GLY A 98 -7.23 -9.91 -32.50
N GLN A 99 -7.19 -10.74 -33.55
CA GLN A 99 -6.82 -12.15 -33.48
C GLN A 99 -5.31 -12.42 -33.31
N ASP A 100 -4.44 -11.43 -33.49
CA ASP A 100 -2.98 -11.56 -33.30
C ASP A 100 -2.57 -11.53 -31.83
N MET A 101 -3.48 -11.16 -30.91
CA MET A 101 -3.19 -11.24 -29.47
C MET A 101 -3.14 -12.69 -28.98
N ALA A 102 -3.86 -13.61 -29.64
CA ALA A 102 -3.89 -15.04 -29.30
C ALA A 102 -2.69 -15.82 -29.86
N THR A 103 -2.05 -15.31 -30.91
CA THR A 103 -0.89 -15.92 -31.58
C THR A 103 0.43 -15.19 -31.30
N MET A 104 0.42 -14.19 -30.41
CA MET A 104 1.56 -13.30 -30.19
C MET A 104 2.74 -14.01 -29.51
N SER A 105 3.93 -13.87 -30.10
CA SER A 105 5.18 -14.27 -29.45
C SER A 105 5.50 -13.37 -28.25
N LEU A 106 6.31 -13.87 -27.30
CA LEU A 106 6.80 -13.12 -26.14
C LEU A 106 7.38 -11.74 -26.51
N GLY A 107 8.03 -11.62 -27.68
CA GLY A 107 8.58 -10.36 -28.18
C GLY A 107 7.52 -9.34 -28.61
N GLY A 108 6.41 -9.80 -29.18
CA GLY A 108 5.28 -8.94 -29.55
C GLY A 108 4.59 -8.35 -28.32
N TYR A 109 4.41 -9.16 -27.28
CA TYR A 109 3.82 -8.72 -26.01
C TYR A 109 4.66 -7.64 -25.32
N ALA A 110 5.99 -7.79 -25.33
CA ALA A 110 6.89 -6.77 -24.78
C ALA A 110 6.78 -5.44 -25.52
N ARG A 111 6.73 -5.45 -26.86
CA ARG A 111 6.58 -4.24 -27.68
C ARG A 111 5.23 -3.54 -27.43
N LEU A 112 4.16 -4.33 -27.34
CA LEU A 112 2.83 -3.83 -26.99
C LEU A 112 2.81 -3.19 -25.60
N SER A 113 3.44 -3.84 -24.62
CA SER A 113 3.53 -3.33 -23.25
C SER A 113 4.24 -1.96 -23.21
N VAL A 114 5.34 -1.80 -23.96
CA VAL A 114 6.06 -0.52 -24.07
C VAL A 114 5.19 0.57 -24.69
N ASP A 115 4.44 0.27 -25.75
CA ASP A 115 3.55 1.24 -26.40
C ASP A 115 2.41 1.69 -25.46
N VAL A 116 1.76 0.73 -24.80
CA VAL A 116 0.70 0.98 -23.81
C VAL A 116 1.23 1.81 -22.64
N ILE A 117 2.39 1.44 -22.08
CA ILE A 117 3.01 2.20 -20.98
C ILE A 117 3.35 3.63 -21.43
N THR A 118 3.88 3.80 -22.64
CA THR A 118 4.24 5.12 -23.18
C THR A 118 3.00 5.99 -23.40
N ALA A 119 1.91 5.41 -23.91
CA ALA A 119 0.63 6.10 -24.10
C ALA A 119 0.04 6.56 -22.76
N ILE A 120 -0.01 5.67 -21.76
CA ILE A 120 -0.53 5.98 -20.42
C ILE A 120 0.36 7.04 -19.74
N LEU A 121 1.68 6.92 -19.86
CA LEU A 121 2.63 7.89 -19.30
C LEU A 121 2.42 9.29 -19.90
N SER A 122 2.18 9.37 -21.22
CA SER A 122 1.89 10.64 -21.90
C SER A 122 0.57 11.26 -21.44
N ALA A 123 -0.47 10.45 -21.23
CA ALA A 123 -1.75 10.90 -20.71
C ALA A 123 -1.63 11.37 -19.24
N ALA A 124 -0.98 10.58 -18.40
CA ALA A 124 -0.75 10.88 -16.98
C ALA A 124 0.08 12.17 -16.79
N SER A 125 1.12 12.37 -17.61
CA SER A 125 1.98 13.56 -17.54
C SER A 125 1.20 14.85 -17.86
N ARG A 126 0.32 14.81 -18.87
CA ARG A 126 -0.57 15.93 -19.19
C ARG A 126 -1.55 16.21 -18.06
N GLY A 127 -2.20 15.17 -17.53
CA GLY A 127 -3.11 15.28 -16.38
C GLY A 127 -2.43 15.84 -15.13
N ALA A 128 -1.18 15.44 -14.84
CA ALA A 128 -0.39 15.98 -13.75
C ALA A 128 -0.08 17.48 -13.95
N ALA A 129 0.28 17.89 -15.17
CA ALA A 129 0.57 19.29 -15.48
C ALA A 129 -0.68 20.18 -15.36
N GLU A 130 -1.84 19.70 -15.81
CA GLU A 130 -3.12 20.41 -15.66
C GLU A 130 -3.54 20.52 -14.19
N THR A 131 -3.44 19.42 -13.44
CA THR A 131 -3.76 19.39 -12.01
C THR A 131 -2.84 20.32 -11.22
N GLY A 132 -1.54 20.32 -11.52
CA GLY A 132 -0.57 21.23 -10.90
C GLY A 132 -0.87 22.70 -11.17
N ARG A 133 -1.25 23.06 -12.41
CA ARG A 133 -1.69 24.42 -12.76
C ARG A 133 -2.98 24.81 -12.03
N ALA A 134 -3.94 23.89 -11.92
CA ALA A 134 -5.16 24.15 -11.16
C ALA A 134 -4.88 24.35 -9.66
N MET A 135 -3.95 23.57 -9.09
CA MET A 135 -3.52 23.70 -7.70
C MET A 135 -2.77 25.01 -7.44
N SER A 136 -1.93 25.48 -8.37
CA SER A 136 -1.25 26.77 -8.24
C SER A 136 -2.23 27.95 -8.31
N MET A 137 -3.18 27.92 -9.24
CA MET A 137 -4.22 28.97 -9.35
C MET A 137 -5.12 29.05 -8.10
N ARG A 138 -5.36 27.92 -7.42
CA ARG A 138 -6.16 27.88 -6.17
C ARG A 138 -5.35 28.18 -4.90
N GLY A 139 -4.04 28.42 -4.99
CA GLY A 139 -3.18 28.63 -3.82
C GLY A 139 -3.00 27.38 -2.93
N ALA A 140 -3.29 26.18 -3.45
CA ALA A 140 -3.20 24.94 -2.68
C ALA A 140 -1.74 24.59 -2.32
N LEU A 141 -0.79 24.98 -3.17
CA LEU A 141 0.65 24.76 -2.96
C LEU A 141 1.21 25.69 -1.88
N THR A 142 0.73 26.93 -1.77
CA THR A 142 1.20 27.92 -0.79
C THR A 142 0.68 27.65 0.62
N ALA A 143 -0.52 27.06 0.76
CA ALA A 143 -1.08 26.68 2.06
C ALA A 143 -0.21 25.65 2.81
N THR A 144 0.54 24.83 2.06
CA THR A 144 1.44 23.79 2.62
C THR A 144 2.76 24.37 3.16
N GLY A 145 3.18 25.55 2.68
CA GLY A 145 4.44 26.20 3.07
C GLY A 145 4.33 27.20 4.21
N SER A 146 3.17 27.83 4.44
CA SER A 146 3.02 28.95 5.38
C SER A 146 2.32 28.62 6.70
N SER A 147 1.70 27.45 6.85
CA SER A 147 0.87 27.14 8.03
C SER A 147 1.11 25.74 8.57
N GLY A 148 2.14 25.61 9.40
CA GLY A 148 2.42 24.40 10.18
C GLY A 148 1.38 24.06 11.26
N ARG A 149 0.10 24.42 11.14
CA ARG A 149 -0.88 24.30 12.23
C ARG A 149 -2.35 23.99 11.87
N ASP A 150 -2.92 24.45 10.75
CA ASP A 150 -4.40 24.54 10.69
C ASP A 150 -5.12 23.68 9.64
N GLY A 151 -4.40 23.08 8.68
CA GLY A 151 -5.01 22.19 7.67
C GLY A 151 -5.08 20.71 8.08
N ALA A 152 -4.76 20.38 9.33
CA ALA A 152 -4.85 19.01 9.81
C ALA A 152 -6.34 18.63 9.88
N GLY A 153 -6.80 17.83 8.92
CA GLY A 153 -7.92 16.94 9.17
C GLY A 153 -7.57 16.21 10.46
N ARG A 154 -8.19 16.63 11.57
CA ARG A 154 -7.90 16.10 12.90
C ARG A 154 -8.12 14.60 12.79
N VAL A 155 -7.03 13.84 12.84
CA VAL A 155 -7.11 12.43 13.24
C VAL A 155 -7.56 12.50 14.69
N ARG A 156 -8.88 12.59 14.88
CA ARG A 156 -9.49 12.48 16.19
C ARG A 156 -9.19 11.05 16.59
N LEU A 157 -8.18 10.88 17.46
CA LEU A 157 -8.05 9.64 18.20
C LEU A 157 -9.40 9.42 18.88
N GLY A 158 -10.17 8.50 18.31
CA GLY A 158 -11.38 8.04 18.93
C GLY A 158 -11.01 7.26 20.18
N TRP A 159 -11.93 7.17 21.13
CA TRP A 159 -11.80 6.22 22.25
C TRP A 159 -11.54 4.78 21.77
N VAL A 160 -11.92 4.47 20.54
CA VAL A 160 -11.62 3.22 19.84
C VAL A 160 -10.11 3.03 19.59
N ASP A 161 -9.35 4.06 19.18
CA ASP A 161 -7.89 3.95 19.00
C ASP A 161 -7.16 3.72 20.32
N ALA A 162 -7.64 4.33 21.41
CA ALA A 162 -7.12 4.10 22.75
C ALA A 162 -7.41 2.67 23.24
N GLY A 163 -8.63 2.16 22.97
CA GLY A 163 -8.99 0.78 23.30
C GLY A 163 -8.16 -0.24 22.52
N VAL A 164 -7.95 -0.02 21.22
CA VAL A 164 -7.15 -0.92 20.37
C VAL A 164 -5.69 -0.91 20.79
N SER A 165 -5.09 0.26 21.04
CA SER A 165 -3.70 0.35 21.50
C SER A 165 -3.49 -0.34 22.86
N ALA A 166 -4.44 -0.18 23.80
CA ALA A 166 -4.41 -0.89 25.08
C ALA A 166 -4.51 -2.42 24.91
N ALA A 167 -5.44 -2.90 24.07
CA ALA A 167 -5.58 -4.33 23.79
C ALA A 167 -4.35 -4.93 23.11
N THR A 168 -3.69 -4.16 22.24
CA THR A 168 -2.46 -4.58 21.55
C THR A 168 -1.29 -4.68 22.55
N LEU A 169 -1.14 -3.68 23.43
CA LEU A 169 -0.13 -3.69 24.50
C LEU A 169 -0.35 -4.84 25.49
N LEU A 170 -1.61 -5.13 25.83
CA LEU A 170 -1.97 -6.25 26.70
C LEU A 170 -1.63 -7.60 26.05
N SER A 171 -1.89 -7.74 24.74
CA SER A 171 -1.56 -8.95 23.99
C SER A 171 -0.05 -9.18 23.91
N ILE A 172 0.73 -8.12 23.63
CA ILE A 172 2.20 -8.18 23.62
C ILE A 172 2.74 -8.51 25.03
N GLY A 173 2.18 -7.88 26.06
CA GLY A 173 2.53 -8.15 27.46
C GLY A 173 2.24 -9.58 27.88
N GLY A 174 1.09 -10.14 27.47
CA GLY A 174 0.74 -11.53 27.72
C GLY A 174 1.68 -12.52 27.03
N ILE A 175 2.07 -12.26 25.78
CA ILE A 175 3.03 -13.09 25.05
C ILE A 175 4.42 -13.02 25.69
N LEU A 176 4.88 -11.84 26.11
CA LEU A 176 6.15 -11.69 26.82
C LEU A 176 6.13 -12.37 28.18
N ALA A 177 5.05 -12.25 28.96
CA ALA A 177 4.91 -12.91 30.26
C ALA A 177 4.94 -14.44 30.11
N CYS A 178 4.20 -14.99 29.15
CA CYS A 178 4.24 -16.42 28.84
C CYS A 178 5.61 -16.89 28.37
N ARG A 179 6.37 -16.06 27.65
CA ARG A 179 7.74 -16.37 27.21
C ARG A 179 8.78 -16.23 28.33
N PHE A 180 8.53 -15.41 29.35
CA PHE A 180 9.45 -15.22 30.48
C PHE A 180 9.20 -16.23 31.61
N LEU A 181 8.00 -16.82 31.67
CA LEU A 181 7.60 -17.86 32.63
C LEU A 181 7.86 -19.30 32.14
N LEU A 182 8.12 -19.51 30.84
CA LEU A 182 8.56 -20.77 30.23
C LEU A 182 10.07 -20.76 30.02
#